data_AF-A0A356MPK6-F1
#
_entry.id   AF-A0A356MPK6-F1
#
_cell.length_a   1.000
_cell.length_b   1.000
_cell.length_c   1.000
_cell.angle_alpha   90.00
_cell.angle_beta   90.00
_cell.angle_gamma   90.00
#
_symmetry.space_group_name_H-M   'P 1'
#
loop_
_entity.id
_entity.type
_entity.pdbx_description
1 polymer ?
#
loop_
_entity_poly.entity_id
_entity_poly.type
_entity_poly.pdbx_seq_one_letter_code
_entity_poly.pdbx_strand_id
1 'polypeptide(L)'
;MDYVNADGSRSFCGNGSRALFAFLRSRDWMPAEGGYLKACDGRHAVAWDENFAEPGVELCPIAQPMVAYDGATFVDTGSPHHLIWVENTAIQDVHGKGREIRYRPEYEPSGTNVDFVQRIDSNNLSMRTYERGVEAETKACGTGAVAAAIADYVQRRGPLQREVNMPGGTLRVLMNEPDATGSFHGTWLYGAANEVLRAAWNGSKWTVLALALWMGWTPEAVSQTKWTDELVISVLTGSPGPDLYSAWGHTAIRVFDPGQTPPLDWTYNYGTFEFGEGFYMRFMRGELNYRLAKSSFSSLQREYLDYERAILEQPLALAQEDAEALVSYLEWNYLPENRVYAYKFFEDNCSSRILKVMDAVFGERWNSDCSNDAALGVTYREALRPYMHGDAWIEMGIDFILGPRADRLMPPCGSSFLPDGLMQQLQVASLDGQSVAGPPVELLPPQRSWFRSLNRSFWTHPVCWSVIILAWSFAWSLRRLLSYRSGRILPYWEALIGKAVLGLAGLLGLILTLMWLVTDHRDTWGNWNLVWASPLFPLLFFLKKGVLYHWLRWILSVVVMCFLLLSSLLPQFVPASLLVLGWAVWLCLDPWWVPRPFLSLAKQDL
;
A
#
# COMPACT_ATOMS: atom_id res chain seq x y z
N MET A 1 31.51 -4.84 -0.54
CA MET A 1 30.46 -5.38 0.34
C MET A 1 29.17 -4.67 0.01
N ASP A 2 28.22 -5.38 -0.59
CA ASP A 2 26.85 -4.89 -0.74
C ASP A 2 26.03 -5.56 0.36
N TYR A 3 25.79 -4.85 1.46
CA TYR A 3 25.08 -5.39 2.62
C TYR A 3 23.64 -4.91 2.61
N VAL A 4 22.72 -5.87 2.78
CA VAL A 4 21.29 -5.66 2.71
C VAL A 4 20.68 -6.17 4.02
N ASN A 5 19.94 -5.31 4.71
CA ASN A 5 19.21 -5.63 5.93
C ASN A 5 18.03 -6.57 5.63
N ALA A 6 17.43 -7.16 6.66
CA ALA A 6 16.30 -8.09 6.50
C ALA A 6 15.06 -7.42 5.88
N ASP A 7 14.93 -6.10 5.99
CA ASP A 7 13.91 -5.26 5.36
C ASP A 7 14.23 -4.85 3.90
N GLY A 8 15.41 -5.23 3.38
CA GLY A 8 15.86 -4.89 2.03
C GLY A 8 16.62 -3.56 1.92
N SER A 9 16.73 -2.77 3.00
CA SER A 9 17.52 -1.53 3.02
C SER A 9 19.03 -1.80 3.00
N ARG A 10 19.83 -0.81 2.61
CA ARG A 10 21.31 -0.91 2.57
C ARG A 10 21.94 -0.07 3.68
N SER A 11 22.91 -0.63 4.40
CA SER A 11 23.66 0.06 5.45
C SER A 11 25.06 -0.54 5.63
N PHE A 12 25.93 0.17 6.35
CA PHE A 12 27.20 -0.39 6.82
C PHE A 12 26.95 -1.34 7.99
N CYS A 13 27.61 -2.49 7.99
CA CYS A 13 27.54 -3.46 9.07
C CYS A 13 28.94 -3.94 9.46
N GLY A 14 29.38 -3.58 10.67
CA GLY A 14 30.67 -4.03 11.21
C GLY A 14 30.74 -5.55 11.36
N ASN A 15 29.66 -6.19 11.83
CA ASN A 15 29.59 -7.66 11.97
C ASN A 15 29.67 -8.36 10.61
N GLY A 16 28.90 -7.88 9.63
CA GLY A 16 28.93 -8.39 8.26
C GLY A 16 30.29 -8.20 7.59
N SER A 17 30.99 -7.10 7.88
CA SER A 17 32.32 -6.82 7.31
C SER A 17 33.37 -7.80 7.82
N ARG A 18 33.39 -8.08 9.12
CA ARG A 18 34.28 -9.09 9.72
C ARG A 18 33.98 -10.49 9.18
N ALA A 19 32.70 -10.85 9.07
CA ALA A 19 32.28 -12.13 8.51
C ALA A 19 32.68 -12.28 7.03
N LEU A 20 32.51 -11.22 6.23
CA LEU A 20 32.94 -11.21 4.84
C LEU A 20 34.46 -11.32 4.73
N PHE A 21 35.23 -10.59 5.53
CA PHE A 21 36.69 -10.72 5.53
C PHE A 21 37.13 -12.13 5.90
N ALA A 22 36.59 -12.71 6.98
CA ALA A 22 36.89 -14.09 7.38
C ALA A 22 36.55 -15.08 6.26
N PHE A 23 35.41 -14.89 5.58
CA PHE A 23 35.03 -15.70 4.43
C PHE A 23 36.04 -15.54 3.27
N LEU A 24 36.38 -14.32 2.85
CA LEU A 24 37.31 -14.06 1.75
C LEU A 24 38.71 -14.60 2.04
N ARG A 25 39.20 -14.43 3.28
CA ARG A 25 40.46 -15.01 3.77
C ARG A 25 40.43 -16.53 3.69
N SER A 26 39.34 -17.18 4.13
CA SER A 26 39.20 -18.64 4.07
C SER A 26 39.16 -19.22 2.64
N ARG A 27 38.97 -18.37 1.62
CA ARG A 27 38.95 -18.75 0.20
C ARG A 27 40.21 -18.34 -0.55
N ASP A 28 41.20 -17.76 0.13
CA ASP A 28 42.39 -17.15 -0.48
C ASP A 28 42.03 -16.06 -1.53
N TRP A 29 40.88 -15.41 -1.37
CA TRP A 29 40.40 -14.33 -2.26
C TRP A 29 40.83 -12.93 -1.79
N MET A 30 41.37 -12.85 -0.58
CA MET A 30 41.98 -11.66 0.01
C MET A 30 43.24 -12.10 0.78
N PRO A 31 44.31 -11.27 0.84
CA PRO A 31 45.50 -11.60 1.61
C PRO A 31 45.18 -11.93 3.07
N ALA A 32 45.95 -12.83 3.66
CA ALA A 32 45.69 -13.39 4.98
C ALA A 32 45.80 -12.34 6.09
N GLU A 33 46.69 -11.37 5.91
CA GLU A 33 46.96 -10.25 6.79
C GLU A 33 45.86 -9.18 6.76
N GLY A 34 45.13 -9.04 5.65
CA GLY A 34 44.13 -7.99 5.50
C GLY A 34 44.00 -7.41 4.09
N GLY A 35 43.18 -6.37 3.99
CA GLY A 35 42.89 -5.68 2.74
C GLY A 35 41.89 -4.56 2.97
N TYR A 36 41.13 -4.22 1.92
CA TYR A 36 40.11 -3.19 2.00
C TYR A 36 38.79 -3.67 1.42
N LEU A 37 37.70 -3.40 2.12
CA LEU A 37 36.33 -3.57 1.66
C LEU A 37 35.74 -2.20 1.31
N LYS A 38 35.10 -2.09 0.14
CA LYS A 38 34.23 -0.95 -0.18
C LYS A 38 32.81 -1.27 0.28
N ALA A 39 32.25 -0.45 1.17
CA ALA A 39 30.87 -0.50 1.63
C ALA A 39 30.08 0.72 1.10
N CYS A 40 28.85 0.92 1.59
CA CYS A 40 27.97 2.00 1.14
C CYS A 40 28.39 3.39 1.66
N ASP A 41 29.06 3.45 2.80
CA ASP A 41 29.55 4.64 3.50
C ASP A 41 31.02 4.95 3.21
N GLY A 42 31.80 3.98 2.75
CA GLY A 42 33.18 4.25 2.37
C GLY A 42 34.05 3.02 2.16
N ARG A 43 35.36 3.25 2.30
CA ARG A 43 36.39 2.21 2.25
C ARG A 43 36.82 1.90 3.67
N HIS A 44 36.80 0.63 4.03
CA HIS A 44 37.17 0.12 5.34
C HIS A 44 38.36 -0.81 5.20
N ALA A 45 39.40 -0.62 6.01
CA ALA A 45 40.44 -1.62 6.14
C ALA A 45 39.89 -2.83 6.91
N VAL A 46 40.36 -4.01 6.54
CA VAL A 46 40.12 -5.25 7.28
C VAL A 46 41.46 -5.92 7.54
N ALA A 47 41.62 -6.52 8.70
CA ALA A 47 42.87 -7.14 9.12
C ALA A 47 42.61 -8.37 9.99
N TRP A 48 43.53 -9.30 10.00
CA TRP A 48 43.49 -10.45 10.89
C TRP A 48 44.34 -10.20 12.14
N ASP A 49 43.77 -10.40 13.32
CA ASP A 49 44.52 -10.36 14.57
C ASP A 49 45.03 -11.76 14.91
N GLU A 50 46.34 -11.97 14.75
CA GLU A 50 46.98 -13.26 15.02
C GLU A 50 46.98 -13.64 16.51
N ASN A 51 46.89 -12.68 17.44
CA ASN A 51 46.93 -12.98 18.87
C ASN A 51 45.62 -13.61 19.35
N PHE A 52 44.50 -13.15 18.80
CA PHE A 52 43.16 -13.60 19.17
C PHE A 52 42.52 -14.53 18.13
N ALA A 53 43.15 -14.69 16.97
CA ALA A 53 42.62 -15.41 15.81
C ALA A 53 41.24 -14.86 15.36
N GLU A 54 41.13 -13.53 15.29
CA GLU A 54 39.87 -12.86 14.97
C GLU A 54 40.00 -11.93 13.76
N PRO A 55 38.97 -11.84 12.90
CA PRO A 55 38.88 -10.81 11.90
C PRO A 55 38.60 -9.44 12.54
N GLY A 56 39.12 -8.38 11.92
CA GLY A 56 38.89 -6.99 12.30
C GLY A 56 38.45 -6.14 11.13
N VAL A 57 37.73 -5.05 11.44
CA VAL A 57 37.36 -4.01 10.49
C VAL A 57 37.60 -2.63 11.11
N GLU A 58 38.19 -1.73 10.33
CA GLU A 58 38.36 -0.32 10.67
C GLU A 58 37.08 0.46 10.33
N LEU A 59 36.61 1.28 11.26
CA LEU A 59 35.48 2.19 11.03
C LEU A 59 35.99 3.49 10.39
N CYS A 60 35.11 4.15 9.63
CA CYS A 60 35.37 5.52 9.18
C CYS A 60 35.54 6.47 10.38
N PRO A 61 36.18 7.64 10.22
CA PRO A 61 36.36 8.60 11.30
C PRO A 61 35.07 8.90 12.06
N ILE A 62 35.13 8.83 13.38
CA ILE A 62 33.97 8.98 14.26
C ILE A 62 34.06 10.35 14.95
N ALA A 63 32.97 11.12 14.89
CA ALA A 63 32.90 12.41 15.55
C ALA A 63 32.85 12.27 17.09
N GLN A 64 33.15 13.34 17.82
CA GLN A 64 33.04 13.33 19.27
C GLN A 64 31.60 13.00 19.73
N PRO A 65 31.43 12.21 20.81
CA PRO A 65 30.12 11.95 21.41
C PRO A 65 29.37 13.23 21.79
N MET A 66 28.05 13.21 21.61
CA MET A 66 27.16 14.31 21.95
C MET A 66 26.29 13.95 23.16
N VAL A 67 25.87 14.96 23.91
CA VAL A 67 24.84 14.77 24.95
C VAL A 67 23.49 14.60 24.26
N ALA A 68 22.82 13.51 24.58
CA ALA A 68 21.48 13.19 24.10
C ALA A 68 20.42 13.48 25.17
N TYR A 69 19.16 13.23 24.82
CA TYR A 69 18.03 13.34 25.74
C TYR A 69 18.24 12.54 27.04
N ASP A 70 17.76 13.07 28.16
CA ASP A 70 17.82 12.46 29.52
C ASP A 70 19.25 12.16 30.02
N GLY A 71 20.24 12.95 29.57
CA GLY A 71 21.64 12.76 29.95
C GLY A 71 22.31 11.54 29.31
N ALA A 72 21.65 10.93 28.33
CA ALA A 72 22.22 9.85 27.53
C ALA A 72 23.38 10.36 26.64
N THR A 73 24.11 9.45 26.01
CA THR A 73 25.19 9.79 25.07
C THR A 73 24.80 9.36 23.66
N PHE A 74 24.96 10.24 22.69
CA PHE A 74 24.80 9.90 21.28
C PHE A 74 26.15 9.79 20.59
N VAL A 75 26.35 8.74 19.80
CA VAL A 75 27.52 8.55 18.96
C VAL A 75 27.07 8.02 17.61
N ASP A 76 27.54 8.62 16.52
CA ASP A 76 27.33 8.10 15.17
C ASP A 76 28.61 7.41 14.70
N THR A 77 28.57 6.09 14.58
CA THR A 77 29.70 5.26 14.15
C THR A 77 29.57 4.79 12.71
N GLY A 78 28.84 5.55 11.89
CA GLY A 78 28.31 5.14 10.57
C GLY A 78 26.87 4.61 10.66
N SER A 79 26.39 4.42 11.89
CA SER A 79 24.97 4.29 12.24
C SER A 79 24.72 5.07 13.54
N PRO A 80 23.57 5.73 13.72
CA PRO A 80 23.24 6.46 14.95
C PRO A 80 23.04 5.52 16.14
N HIS A 81 23.64 5.84 17.28
CA HIS A 81 23.52 5.11 18.55
C HIS A 81 23.17 6.04 19.71
N HIS A 82 22.14 5.67 20.48
CA HIS A 82 21.73 6.30 21.72
C HIS A 82 22.09 5.39 22.89
N LEU A 83 23.02 5.82 23.73
CA LEU A 83 23.63 5.02 24.78
C LEU A 83 23.15 5.45 26.16
N ILE A 84 22.65 4.47 26.92
CA ILE A 84 22.20 4.63 28.29
C ILE A 84 23.11 3.82 29.19
N TRP A 85 23.73 4.48 30.16
CA TRP A 85 24.51 3.82 31.20
C TRP A 85 23.57 3.21 32.25
N VAL A 86 23.70 1.91 32.50
CA VAL A 86 22.86 1.16 33.46
C VAL A 86 23.71 0.40 34.47
N GLU A 87 23.15 0.13 35.64
CA GLU A 87 23.83 -0.67 36.67
C GLU A 87 23.88 -2.15 36.33
N ASN A 88 22.81 -2.68 35.70
CA ASN A 88 22.73 -4.08 35.30
C ASN A 88 21.97 -4.22 33.97
N THR A 89 22.68 -4.70 32.95
CA THR A 89 22.12 -4.95 31.60
C THR A 89 21.13 -6.12 31.57
N ALA A 90 21.27 -7.12 32.44
CA ALA A 90 20.44 -8.34 32.42
C ALA A 90 18.97 -8.09 32.75
N ILE A 91 18.66 -7.03 33.51
CA ILE A 91 17.29 -6.69 33.95
C ILE A 91 16.64 -5.59 33.11
N GLN A 92 17.30 -5.11 32.06
CA GLN A 92 16.74 -4.06 31.21
C GLN A 92 15.67 -4.61 30.27
N ASP A 93 14.55 -3.89 30.18
CA ASP A 93 13.57 -4.04 29.11
C ASP A 93 14.09 -3.37 27.85
N VAL A 94 14.94 -4.11 27.12
CA VAL A 94 15.58 -3.63 25.90
C VAL A 94 14.54 -3.36 24.81
N HIS A 95 13.51 -4.19 24.71
CA HIS A 95 12.51 -4.06 23.66
C HIS A 95 11.59 -2.86 23.88
N GLY A 96 10.96 -2.74 25.06
CA GLY A 96 10.04 -1.65 25.36
C GLY A 96 10.72 -0.29 25.37
N LYS A 97 11.78 -0.13 26.17
CA LYS A 97 12.53 1.13 26.26
C LYS A 97 13.30 1.46 24.97
N GLY A 98 13.88 0.43 24.34
CA GLY A 98 14.58 0.60 23.08
C GLY A 98 13.66 1.13 21.98
N ARG A 99 12.47 0.52 21.84
CA ARG A 99 11.45 1.00 20.90
C ARG A 99 11.01 2.42 21.20
N GLU A 100 10.74 2.76 22.47
CA GLU A 100 10.34 4.13 22.84
C GLU A 100 11.37 5.17 22.37
N ILE A 101 12.65 4.93 22.64
CA ILE A 101 13.73 5.88 22.32
C ILE A 101 14.03 5.91 20.81
N ARG A 102 14.00 4.75 20.16
CA ARG A 102 14.23 4.57 18.71
C ARG A 102 13.39 5.50 17.83
N TYR A 103 12.17 5.82 18.27
CA TYR A 103 11.18 6.61 17.53
C TYR A 103 10.98 8.01 18.10
N ARG A 104 11.88 8.49 18.96
CA ARG A 104 11.76 9.86 19.48
C ARG A 104 11.96 10.90 18.37
N PRO A 105 11.25 12.05 18.42
CA PRO A 105 11.31 13.09 17.39
C PRO A 105 12.73 13.59 17.07
N GLU A 106 13.64 13.56 18.05
CA GLU A 106 15.03 13.98 17.88
C GLU A 106 15.83 13.07 16.92
N TYR A 107 15.33 11.86 16.66
CA TYR A 107 15.94 10.90 15.74
C TYR A 107 15.16 10.74 14.43
N GLU A 108 14.08 11.50 14.21
CA GLU A 108 13.35 11.46 12.94
C GLU A 108 14.19 11.97 11.75
N PRO A 109 13.94 11.48 10.53
CA PRO A 109 13.02 10.39 10.18
C PRO A 109 13.66 8.99 10.34
N SER A 110 14.99 8.93 10.46
CA SER A 110 15.74 7.69 10.25
C SER A 110 15.82 6.78 11.47
N GLY A 111 15.68 7.33 12.68
CA GLY A 111 15.83 6.62 13.95
C GLY A 111 17.24 6.53 14.50
N THR A 112 17.37 5.86 15.65
CA THR A 112 18.65 5.50 16.27
C THR A 112 18.63 4.07 16.81
N ASN A 113 19.78 3.39 16.82
CA ASN A 113 19.97 2.22 17.68
C ASN A 113 19.94 2.66 19.14
N VAL A 114 19.52 1.79 20.05
CA VAL A 114 19.45 2.10 21.49
C VAL A 114 20.24 1.06 22.27
N ASP A 115 21.31 1.50 22.93
CA ASP A 115 22.26 0.64 23.61
C ASP A 115 22.22 0.86 25.13
N PHE A 116 21.99 -0.22 25.86
CA PHE A 116 22.06 -0.24 27.32
C PHE A 116 23.41 -0.79 27.72
N VAL A 117 24.25 0.04 28.36
CA VAL A 117 25.65 -0.27 28.62
C VAL A 117 25.94 -0.25 30.11
N GLN A 118 26.55 -1.33 30.59
CA GLN A 118 27.01 -1.48 31.96
C GLN A 118 28.53 -1.56 31.98
N ARG A 119 29.13 -0.93 32.99
CA ARG A 119 30.57 -0.99 33.24
C ARG A 119 30.82 -2.13 34.21
N ILE A 120 31.56 -3.15 33.78
CA ILE A 120 31.83 -4.33 34.59
C ILE A 120 33.10 -4.11 35.41
N ASP A 121 34.19 -3.72 34.76
CA ASP A 121 35.46 -3.40 35.40
C ASP A 121 36.26 -2.35 34.60
N SER A 122 37.56 -2.23 34.85
CA SER A 122 38.42 -1.25 34.17
C SER A 122 38.57 -1.48 32.67
N ASN A 123 38.38 -2.71 32.17
CA ASN A 123 38.62 -3.15 30.79
C ASN A 123 37.34 -3.59 30.08
N ASN A 124 36.33 -4.05 30.82
CA ASN A 124 35.14 -4.72 30.31
C ASN A 124 33.86 -3.88 30.43
N LEU A 125 33.09 -3.87 29.35
CA LEU A 125 31.71 -3.39 29.31
C LEU A 125 30.76 -4.58 29.05
N SER A 126 29.52 -4.48 29.50
CA SER A 126 28.41 -5.34 29.09
C SER A 126 27.38 -4.50 28.36
N MET A 127 26.79 -5.03 27.28
CA MET A 127 25.88 -4.26 26.44
C MET A 127 24.76 -5.12 25.86
N ARG A 128 23.55 -4.54 25.83
CA ARG A 128 22.39 -5.05 25.10
C ARG A 128 21.83 -3.94 24.23
N THR A 129 21.27 -4.28 23.07
CA THR A 129 20.97 -3.29 22.03
C THR A 129 19.63 -3.58 21.36
N TYR A 130 18.86 -2.52 21.15
CA TYR A 130 17.69 -2.51 20.28
C TYR A 130 18.10 -1.91 18.94
N GLU A 131 18.05 -2.72 17.88
CA GLU A 131 18.67 -2.37 16.60
C GLU A 131 17.64 -1.84 15.61
N ARG A 132 17.92 -0.64 15.10
CA ARG A 132 17.17 0.03 14.04
C ARG A 132 17.26 -0.77 12.74
N GLY A 133 16.11 -1.01 12.10
CA GLY A 133 15.98 -1.86 10.91
C GLY A 133 15.78 -3.35 11.20
N VAL A 134 16.04 -3.80 12.43
CA VAL A 134 15.57 -5.10 12.96
C VAL A 134 14.33 -4.91 13.83
N GLU A 135 14.24 -3.76 14.50
CA GLU A 135 13.13 -3.33 15.37
C GLU A 135 12.88 -4.33 16.52
N ALA A 136 13.95 -4.98 16.95
CA ALA A 136 14.00 -5.92 18.06
C ALA A 136 15.38 -5.87 18.73
N GLU A 137 15.51 -6.56 19.86
CA GLU A 137 16.81 -6.81 20.47
C GLU A 137 17.63 -7.77 19.59
N THR A 138 18.85 -7.37 19.24
CA THR A 138 19.80 -8.24 18.55
C THR A 138 20.85 -8.78 19.52
N LYS A 139 21.38 -9.97 19.20
CA LYS A 139 22.37 -10.63 20.08
C LYS A 139 23.70 -9.86 20.16
N ALA A 140 24.05 -9.08 19.13
CA ALA A 140 25.23 -8.24 19.12
C ALA A 140 25.15 -7.15 18.04
N CYS A 141 25.61 -5.94 18.36
CA CYS A 141 25.74 -4.83 17.40
C CYS A 141 27.18 -4.28 17.40
N GLY A 142 27.87 -4.42 16.27
CA GLY A 142 29.28 -4.03 16.16
C GLY A 142 29.53 -2.52 16.25
N THR A 143 28.74 -1.73 15.52
CA THR A 143 28.82 -0.26 15.54
C THR A 143 28.44 0.31 16.90
N GLY A 144 27.54 -0.35 17.63
CA GLY A 144 27.17 0.00 19.00
C GLY A 144 28.27 -0.31 20.02
N ALA A 145 28.99 -1.43 19.87
CA ALA A 145 30.12 -1.74 20.73
C ALA A 145 31.22 -0.67 20.62
N VAL A 146 31.48 -0.17 19.40
CA VAL A 146 32.40 0.95 19.18
C VAL A 146 31.88 2.23 19.83
N ALA A 147 30.59 2.53 19.66
CA ALA A 147 29.96 3.69 20.28
C ALA A 147 30.11 3.68 21.82
N ALA A 148 29.92 2.51 22.45
CA ALA A 148 30.07 2.33 23.89
C ALA A 148 31.50 2.54 24.38
N ALA A 149 32.49 2.02 23.64
CA ALA A 149 33.90 2.20 23.96
C ALA A 149 34.33 3.67 23.88
N ILE A 150 33.92 4.37 22.82
CA ILE A 150 34.22 5.80 22.62
C ILE A 150 33.56 6.64 23.71
N ALA A 151 32.27 6.40 23.97
CA ALA A 151 31.54 7.11 25.02
C ALA A 151 32.20 6.94 26.39
N ASP A 152 32.71 5.74 26.70
CA ASP A 152 33.41 5.48 27.95
C ASP A 152 34.75 6.20 28.07
N TYR A 153 35.54 6.20 26.99
CA TYR A 153 36.80 6.94 26.92
C TYR A 153 36.56 8.44 27.16
N VAL A 154 35.58 9.03 26.50
CA VAL A 154 35.30 10.46 26.59
C VAL A 154 34.78 10.85 27.97
N GLN A 155 33.91 10.05 28.57
CA GLN A 155 33.36 10.37 29.89
C GLN A 155 34.36 10.17 31.04
N ARG A 156 35.25 9.17 30.96
CA ARG A 156 36.03 8.72 32.12
C ARG A 156 37.50 8.40 31.86
N ARG A 157 37.99 8.63 30.64
CA ARG A 157 39.32 8.17 30.20
C ARG A 157 39.52 6.67 30.40
N GLY A 158 38.49 5.89 30.06
CA GLY A 158 38.61 4.44 29.98
C GLY A 158 39.75 4.01 29.03
N PRO A 159 40.34 2.81 29.17
CA PRO A 159 41.32 2.30 28.23
C PRO A 159 40.94 2.41 26.75
N LEU A 160 41.95 2.66 25.91
CA LEU A 160 41.85 2.72 24.45
C LEU A 160 41.55 1.36 23.82
N GLN A 161 41.76 0.27 24.55
CA GLN A 161 41.28 -1.06 24.22
C GLN A 161 40.15 -1.46 25.17
N ARG A 162 39.00 -1.83 24.60
CA ARG A 162 37.78 -2.20 25.34
C ARG A 162 37.26 -3.54 24.88
N GLU A 163 36.83 -4.36 25.83
CA GLU A 163 36.03 -5.55 25.54
C GLU A 163 34.56 -5.27 25.89
N VAL A 164 33.67 -5.58 24.96
CA VAL A 164 32.23 -5.35 25.07
C VAL A 164 31.52 -6.69 24.99
N ASN A 165 31.02 -7.15 26.13
CA ASN A 165 30.33 -8.42 26.27
C ASN A 165 28.84 -8.26 25.90
N MET A 166 28.38 -9.09 24.98
CA MET A 166 26.99 -9.11 24.50
C MET A 166 26.44 -10.54 24.51
N PRO A 167 25.11 -10.73 24.43
CA PRO A 167 24.51 -12.08 24.34
C PRO A 167 25.05 -12.95 23.20
N GLY A 168 25.50 -12.34 22.11
CA GLY A 168 26.07 -13.00 20.93
C GLY A 168 27.57 -13.27 20.99
N GLY A 169 28.25 -12.81 22.04
CA GLY A 169 29.71 -12.94 22.21
C GLY A 169 30.38 -11.61 22.57
N THR A 170 31.70 -11.66 22.72
CA THR A 170 32.53 -10.50 23.08
C THR A 170 33.09 -9.84 21.82
N LEU A 171 33.04 -8.51 21.77
CA LEU A 171 33.68 -7.69 20.75
C LEU A 171 34.79 -6.86 21.36
N ARG A 172 35.91 -6.72 20.65
CA ARG A 172 37.06 -5.96 21.10
C ARG A 172 37.24 -4.72 20.24
N VAL A 173 37.24 -3.56 20.88
CA VAL A 173 37.39 -2.25 20.23
C VAL A 173 38.76 -1.69 20.57
N LEU A 174 39.56 -1.39 19.55
CA LEU A 174 40.83 -0.68 19.69
C LEU A 174 40.67 0.72 19.11
N MET A 175 41.10 1.73 19.86
CA MET A 175 40.98 3.14 19.50
C MET A 175 42.33 3.83 19.64
N ASN A 176 42.55 4.87 18.85
CA ASN A 176 43.58 5.85 19.14
C ASN A 176 43.00 6.98 19.99
N GLU A 177 43.88 7.81 20.57
CA GLU A 177 43.43 9.06 21.17
C GLU A 177 42.76 9.95 20.11
N PRO A 178 41.71 10.70 20.50
CA PRO A 178 41.05 11.60 19.58
C PRO A 178 42.00 12.72 19.16
N ASP A 179 41.79 13.24 17.95
CA ASP A 179 42.52 14.40 17.47
C ASP A 179 42.13 15.70 18.21
N ALA A 180 42.71 16.83 17.81
CA ALA A 180 42.44 18.12 18.43
C ALA A 180 40.98 18.59 18.30
N THR A 181 40.19 17.99 17.39
CA THR A 181 38.76 18.27 17.20
C THR A 181 37.85 17.35 18.03
N GLY A 182 38.43 16.34 18.71
CA GLY A 182 37.71 15.31 19.43
C GLY A 182 37.29 14.12 18.56
N SER A 183 37.73 14.06 17.30
CA SER A 183 37.39 12.96 16.38
C SER A 183 38.31 11.77 16.56
N PHE A 184 37.74 10.57 16.52
CA PHE A 184 38.46 9.31 16.61
C PHE A 184 38.77 8.77 15.22
N HIS A 185 40.05 8.45 15.00
CA HIS A 185 40.58 7.87 13.76
C HIS A 185 41.29 6.56 14.06
N GLY A 186 41.29 5.64 13.11
CA GLY A 186 41.92 4.33 13.30
C GLY A 186 41.23 3.49 14.37
N THR A 187 39.90 3.55 14.43
CA THR A 187 39.10 2.74 15.35
C THR A 187 38.82 1.38 14.75
N TRP A 188 39.29 0.33 15.41
CA TRP A 188 39.16 -1.04 14.97
C TRP A 188 38.17 -1.81 15.82
N LEU A 189 37.36 -2.62 15.14
CA LEU A 189 36.43 -3.56 15.75
C LEU A 189 36.85 -4.98 15.39
N TYR A 190 37.22 -5.76 16.40
CA TYR A 190 37.57 -7.18 16.32
C TYR A 190 36.52 -8.05 17.00
N GLY A 191 36.41 -9.28 16.54
CA GLY A 191 35.58 -10.30 17.16
C GLY A 191 35.37 -11.50 16.26
N ALA A 192 35.13 -12.67 16.86
CA ALA A 192 34.93 -13.92 16.16
C ALA A 192 33.90 -13.84 15.00
N ALA A 193 34.19 -14.54 13.91
CA ALA A 193 33.26 -14.79 12.81
C ALA A 193 33.37 -16.25 12.38
N ASN A 194 32.27 -17.00 12.53
CA ASN A 194 32.24 -18.45 12.32
C ASN A 194 31.28 -18.80 11.19
N GLU A 195 31.70 -19.70 10.29
CA GLU A 195 30.80 -20.32 9.33
C GLU A 195 29.95 -21.38 10.03
N VAL A 196 28.63 -21.17 10.07
CA VAL A 196 27.68 -22.11 10.71
C VAL A 196 27.27 -23.22 9.75
N LEU A 197 26.95 -22.87 8.51
CA LEU A 197 26.51 -23.79 7.47
C LEU A 197 26.97 -23.26 6.11
N ARG A 198 27.41 -24.17 5.25
CA ARG A 198 27.66 -23.90 3.83
C ARG A 198 26.84 -24.85 2.99
N ALA A 199 25.97 -24.29 2.15
CA ALA A 199 25.18 -25.05 1.21
C ALA A 199 25.39 -24.50 -0.20
N ALA A 200 25.37 -25.38 -1.19
CA ALA A 200 25.33 -25.00 -2.59
C ALA A 200 23.88 -25.05 -3.06
N TRP A 201 23.39 -23.93 -3.60
CA TRP A 201 22.14 -23.94 -4.35
C TRP A 201 22.35 -24.70 -5.67
N ASN A 202 22.04 -25.99 -5.67
CA ASN A 202 22.15 -26.80 -6.87
C ASN A 202 20.80 -26.79 -7.60
N GLY A 203 20.69 -25.90 -8.59
CA GLY A 203 19.50 -25.79 -9.43
C GLY A 203 19.07 -27.13 -10.04
N SER A 204 20.01 -28.01 -10.40
CA SER A 204 19.68 -29.31 -10.98
C SER A 204 19.12 -30.30 -9.97
N LYS A 205 19.51 -30.24 -8.69
CA LYS A 205 18.86 -31.04 -7.62
C LYS A 205 17.43 -30.60 -7.38
N TRP A 206 17.14 -29.29 -7.47
CA TRP A 206 15.78 -28.78 -7.39
C TRP A 206 14.98 -29.07 -8.66
N THR A 207 15.62 -29.15 -9.84
CA THR A 207 14.97 -29.64 -11.07
C THR A 207 14.68 -31.14 -10.99
N VAL A 208 15.60 -31.95 -10.44
CA VAL A 208 15.37 -33.38 -10.20
C VAL A 208 14.32 -33.60 -9.13
N LEU A 209 14.29 -32.78 -8.07
CA LEU A 209 13.23 -32.79 -7.07
C LEU A 209 11.90 -32.35 -7.67
N ALA A 210 11.88 -31.31 -8.52
CA ALA A 210 10.69 -30.90 -9.25
C ALA A 210 10.23 -31.98 -10.24
N LEU A 211 11.15 -32.70 -10.89
CA LEU A 211 10.85 -33.84 -11.76
C LEU A 211 10.39 -35.07 -10.97
N ALA A 212 10.94 -35.32 -9.78
CA ALA A 212 10.51 -36.41 -8.90
C ALA A 212 9.13 -36.13 -8.28
N LEU A 213 8.86 -34.86 -7.94
CA LEU A 213 7.55 -34.37 -7.54
C LEU A 213 6.56 -34.41 -8.73
N TRP A 214 7.02 -34.16 -9.96
CA TRP A 214 6.22 -34.29 -11.18
C TRP A 214 5.96 -35.75 -11.60
N MET A 215 6.88 -36.67 -11.26
CA MET A 215 6.76 -38.12 -11.50
C MET A 215 6.10 -38.88 -10.34
N GLY A 216 5.52 -38.18 -9.36
CA GLY A 216 4.70 -38.80 -8.31
C GLY A 216 5.47 -39.52 -7.21
N TRP A 217 6.77 -39.25 -7.03
CA TRP A 217 7.49 -39.67 -5.83
C TRP A 217 7.23 -38.68 -4.70
N THR A 218 6.05 -38.78 -4.10
CA THR A 218 5.76 -38.17 -2.80
C THR A 218 6.25 -39.14 -1.71
N PRO A 219 7.18 -38.75 -0.81
CA PRO A 219 7.19 -39.38 0.50
C PRO A 219 5.77 -39.26 1.08
N GLU A 220 5.31 -40.28 1.81
CA GLU A 220 4.00 -40.25 2.45
C GLU A 220 3.76 -38.88 3.06
N ALA A 221 2.73 -38.19 2.57
CA ALA A 221 2.27 -36.97 3.17
C ALA A 221 2.04 -37.28 4.65
N VAL A 222 2.70 -36.54 5.53
CA VAL A 222 2.28 -36.47 6.92
C VAL A 222 0.82 -36.10 6.85
N SER A 223 -0.05 -37.05 7.21
CA SER A 223 -1.47 -36.86 7.40
C SER A 223 -1.69 -35.51 8.09
N GLN A 224 -2.63 -34.71 7.58
CA GLN A 224 -3.09 -33.48 8.23
C GLN A 224 -3.10 -33.71 9.74
N THR A 225 -2.24 -32.99 10.46
CA THR A 225 -2.38 -32.85 11.90
C THR A 225 -3.79 -32.31 12.12
N LYS A 226 -4.60 -33.07 12.86
CA LYS A 226 -5.93 -32.61 13.28
C LYS A 226 -5.75 -31.22 13.93
N TRP A 227 -6.62 -30.26 13.58
CA TRP A 227 -6.58 -28.93 14.19
C TRP A 227 -6.64 -29.05 15.71
N THR A 228 -5.91 -28.21 16.41
CA THR A 228 -5.95 -28.25 17.88
C THR A 228 -7.22 -27.57 18.38
N ASP A 229 -7.55 -27.80 19.64
CA ASP A 229 -8.67 -27.13 20.31
C ASP A 229 -8.40 -25.62 20.53
N GLU A 230 -7.20 -25.12 20.13
CA GLU A 230 -6.81 -23.71 20.17
C GLU A 230 -7.00 -22.99 18.82
N LEU A 231 -7.60 -23.63 17.81
CA LEU A 231 -7.91 -23.03 16.52
C LEU A 231 -8.83 -21.80 16.66
N VAL A 232 -8.37 -20.66 16.17
CA VAL A 232 -9.12 -19.40 16.11
C VAL A 232 -9.25 -18.95 14.66
N ILE A 233 -10.48 -18.60 14.26
CA ILE A 233 -10.76 -17.95 12.97
C ILE A 233 -11.23 -16.54 13.22
N SER A 234 -10.64 -15.58 12.52
CA SER A 234 -11.00 -14.17 12.63
C SER A 234 -11.26 -13.56 11.26
N VAL A 235 -12.12 -12.55 11.22
CA VAL A 235 -12.20 -11.64 10.05
C VAL A 235 -11.36 -10.40 10.34
N LEU A 236 -10.46 -10.08 9.42
CA LEU A 236 -9.59 -8.91 9.48
C LEU A 236 -10.19 -7.78 8.64
N THR A 237 -10.30 -6.60 9.24
CA THR A 237 -10.70 -5.36 8.59
C THR A 237 -9.50 -4.43 8.52
N GLY A 238 -8.98 -4.24 7.31
CA GLY A 238 -7.83 -3.40 7.07
C GLY A 238 -8.23 -2.01 6.61
N SER A 239 -7.62 -0.97 7.18
CA SER A 239 -7.95 0.42 6.87
C SER A 239 -7.63 0.80 5.41
N PRO A 240 -8.23 1.88 4.89
CA PRO A 240 -7.90 2.47 3.59
C PRO A 240 -6.40 2.72 3.34
N GLY A 241 -5.98 2.48 2.10
CA GLY A 241 -4.63 2.69 1.56
C GLY A 241 -4.48 4.00 0.78
N PRO A 242 -3.23 4.43 0.48
CA PRO A 242 -2.98 5.68 -0.26
C PRO A 242 -3.27 5.56 -1.76
N ASP A 243 -3.25 4.35 -2.31
CA ASP A 243 -3.50 4.09 -3.73
C ASP A 243 -4.99 3.93 -4.02
N LEU A 244 -5.40 4.17 -5.28
CA LEU A 244 -6.81 4.06 -5.67
C LEU A 244 -7.39 2.64 -5.45
N TYR A 245 -6.61 1.59 -5.71
CA TYR A 245 -7.08 0.20 -5.55
C TYR A 245 -7.26 -0.23 -4.09
N SER A 246 -6.66 0.48 -3.14
CA SER A 246 -6.77 0.22 -1.70
C SER A 246 -7.57 1.30 -0.96
N ALA A 247 -8.16 2.26 -1.69
CA ALA A 247 -8.80 3.45 -1.14
C ALA A 247 -10.00 3.16 -0.23
N TRP A 248 -10.58 1.96 -0.30
CA TRP A 248 -11.75 1.56 0.49
C TRP A 248 -11.43 0.55 1.59
N GLY A 249 -10.15 0.27 1.82
CA GLY A 249 -9.71 -0.77 2.76
C GLY A 249 -9.76 -2.15 2.12
N HIS A 250 -9.61 -3.17 2.96
CA HIS A 250 -9.59 -4.56 2.50
C HIS A 250 -9.95 -5.55 3.61
N THR A 251 -10.44 -6.73 3.24
CA THR A 251 -10.84 -7.79 4.18
C THR A 251 -10.10 -9.10 3.92
N ALA A 252 -9.73 -9.81 4.98
CA ALA A 252 -9.17 -11.16 4.91
C ALA A 252 -9.71 -12.04 6.05
N ILE A 253 -9.71 -13.37 5.87
CA ILE A 253 -9.95 -14.32 6.96
C ILE A 253 -8.59 -14.78 7.51
N ARG A 254 -8.39 -14.69 8.82
CA ARG A 254 -7.21 -15.23 9.52
C ARG A 254 -7.56 -16.59 10.13
N VAL A 255 -6.66 -17.55 9.95
CA VAL A 255 -6.73 -18.88 10.55
C VAL A 255 -5.47 -19.05 11.40
N PHE A 256 -5.64 -19.05 12.70
CA PHE A 256 -4.56 -19.08 13.68
C PHE A 256 -4.72 -20.29 14.60
N ASP A 257 -3.71 -21.16 14.64
CA ASP A 257 -3.67 -22.33 15.52
C ASP A 257 -2.31 -22.33 16.28
N PRO A 258 -2.26 -21.76 17.49
CA PRO A 258 -1.04 -21.70 18.30
C PRO A 258 -0.62 -23.05 18.87
N GLY A 259 -1.53 -24.03 18.95
CA GLY A 259 -1.26 -25.37 19.47
C GLY A 259 -0.42 -26.23 18.53
N GLN A 260 -0.29 -25.85 17.25
CA GLN A 260 0.60 -26.54 16.31
C GLN A 260 2.07 -26.20 16.56
N THR A 261 2.96 -27.12 16.16
CA THR A 261 4.41 -26.91 16.26
C THR A 261 5.05 -27.11 14.89
N PRO A 262 5.45 -26.02 14.19
CA PRO A 262 5.33 -24.62 14.60
C PRO A 262 3.86 -24.11 14.58
N PRO A 263 3.55 -23.02 15.32
CA PRO A 263 2.24 -22.36 15.25
C PRO A 263 1.86 -22.00 13.83
N LEU A 264 0.60 -22.20 13.49
CA LEU A 264 0.07 -21.92 12.16
C LEU A 264 -0.67 -20.58 12.18
N ASP A 265 -0.35 -19.68 11.26
CA ASP A 265 -0.96 -18.35 11.18
C ASP A 265 -1.11 -17.90 9.70
N TRP A 266 -2.23 -18.28 9.09
CA TRP A 266 -2.53 -18.04 7.68
C TRP A 266 -3.59 -16.95 7.50
N THR A 267 -3.51 -16.26 6.38
CA THR A 267 -4.49 -15.29 5.90
C THR A 267 -5.02 -15.70 4.54
N TYR A 268 -6.33 -15.59 4.38
CA TYR A 268 -7.10 -15.91 3.20
C TYR A 268 -7.70 -14.61 2.65
N ASN A 269 -7.21 -14.19 1.49
CA ASN A 269 -7.44 -12.88 0.91
C ASN A 269 -8.15 -12.99 -0.46
N TYR A 270 -9.40 -12.54 -0.54
CA TYR A 270 -10.19 -12.51 -1.79
C TYR A 270 -9.91 -11.29 -2.70
N GLY A 271 -9.06 -10.34 -2.29
CA GLY A 271 -8.72 -9.13 -3.06
C GLY A 271 -7.52 -9.25 -3.99
N THR A 272 -7.09 -10.46 -4.34
CA THR A 272 -5.90 -10.64 -5.19
C THR A 272 -6.29 -10.80 -6.65
N PHE A 273 -5.68 -10.01 -7.55
CA PHE A 273 -5.90 -10.15 -8.99
C PHE A 273 -5.40 -11.51 -9.53
N GLU A 274 -6.16 -12.08 -10.47
CA GLU A 274 -5.72 -13.25 -11.24
C GLU A 274 -4.93 -12.81 -12.48
N PHE A 275 -3.60 -12.90 -12.41
CA PHE A 275 -2.72 -12.67 -13.55
C PHE A 275 -2.54 -13.97 -14.34
N GLY A 276 -3.13 -14.06 -15.53
CA GLY A 276 -3.06 -15.24 -16.40
C GLY A 276 -3.25 -14.92 -17.88
N GLU A 277 -3.29 -15.94 -18.74
CA GLU A 277 -3.48 -15.75 -20.18
C GLU A 277 -4.75 -14.94 -20.49
N GLY A 278 -4.61 -13.91 -21.32
CA GLY A 278 -5.72 -13.02 -21.68
C GLY A 278 -6.08 -11.97 -20.62
N PHE A 279 -5.31 -11.82 -19.54
CA PHE A 279 -5.55 -10.81 -18.48
C PHE A 279 -5.84 -9.42 -19.03
N TYR A 280 -4.97 -8.87 -19.88
CA TYR A 280 -5.15 -7.51 -20.42
C TYR A 280 -6.43 -7.39 -21.27
N MET A 281 -6.78 -8.43 -22.02
CA MET A 281 -8.01 -8.41 -22.85
C MET A 281 -9.27 -8.47 -21.97
N ARG A 282 -9.27 -9.31 -20.93
CA ARG A 282 -10.35 -9.39 -19.93
C ARG A 282 -10.47 -8.10 -19.12
N PHE A 283 -9.35 -7.54 -18.68
CA PHE A 283 -9.28 -6.25 -18.00
C PHE A 283 -9.89 -5.12 -18.84
N MET A 284 -9.53 -5.03 -20.13
CA MET A 284 -10.14 -4.05 -21.05
C MET A 284 -11.64 -4.28 -21.28
N ARG A 285 -12.12 -5.54 -21.15
CA ARG A 285 -13.54 -5.90 -21.17
C ARG A 285 -14.23 -5.77 -19.82
N GLY A 286 -13.55 -5.31 -18.76
CA GLY A 286 -14.12 -5.23 -17.42
C GLY A 286 -14.41 -6.57 -16.75
N GLU A 287 -13.91 -7.67 -17.31
CA GLU A 287 -13.93 -9.00 -16.70
C GLU A 287 -12.77 -9.09 -15.69
N LEU A 288 -12.95 -8.44 -14.54
CA LEU A 288 -11.95 -8.42 -13.47
C LEU A 288 -12.07 -9.69 -12.64
N ASN A 289 -11.29 -10.71 -12.99
CA ASN A 289 -11.21 -11.91 -12.17
C ASN A 289 -10.25 -11.71 -11.00
N TYR A 290 -10.76 -12.01 -9.82
CA TYR A 290 -10.00 -12.06 -8.59
C TYR A 290 -9.84 -13.51 -8.18
N ARG A 291 -8.86 -13.78 -7.32
CA ARG A 291 -8.66 -15.09 -6.73
C ARG A 291 -8.46 -15.02 -5.24
N LEU A 292 -8.84 -16.10 -4.57
CA LEU A 292 -8.42 -16.37 -3.21
C LEU A 292 -6.90 -16.58 -3.17
N ALA A 293 -6.21 -15.75 -2.40
CA ALA A 293 -4.80 -15.89 -2.07
C ALA A 293 -4.63 -16.35 -0.62
N LYS A 294 -3.61 -17.16 -0.39
CA LYS A 294 -3.21 -17.64 0.94
C LYS A 294 -1.78 -17.14 1.21
N SER A 295 -1.57 -16.51 2.36
CA SER A 295 -0.29 -15.92 2.79
C SER A 295 -0.16 -15.96 4.31
N SER A 296 1.05 -15.89 4.88
CA SER A 296 1.18 -15.82 6.34
C SER A 296 0.62 -14.49 6.85
N PHE A 297 0.07 -14.49 8.07
CA PHE A 297 -0.40 -13.24 8.70
C PHE A 297 0.74 -12.22 8.84
N SER A 298 1.97 -12.67 9.11
CA SER A 298 3.16 -11.82 9.17
C SER A 298 3.44 -11.05 7.86
N SER A 299 3.14 -11.64 6.70
CA SER A 299 3.28 -10.94 5.41
C SER A 299 2.22 -9.85 5.25
N LEU A 300 0.96 -10.15 5.60
CA LEU A 300 -0.11 -9.16 5.58
C LEU A 300 0.17 -8.00 6.56
N GLN A 301 0.59 -8.33 7.78
CA GLN A 301 0.91 -7.34 8.81
C GLN A 301 2.03 -6.40 8.37
N ARG A 302 3.07 -6.93 7.70
CA ARG A 302 4.16 -6.11 7.15
C ARG A 302 3.66 -5.14 6.08
N GLU A 303 2.83 -5.59 5.14
CA GLU A 303 2.24 -4.72 4.12
C GLU A 303 1.48 -3.55 4.77
N TYR A 304 0.68 -3.82 5.80
CA TYR A 304 -0.07 -2.78 6.48
C TYR A 304 0.83 -1.82 7.27
N LEU A 305 1.89 -2.32 7.90
CA LEU A 305 2.91 -1.50 8.55
C LEU A 305 3.62 -0.58 7.55
N ASP A 306 4.09 -1.11 6.42
CA ASP A 306 4.83 -0.36 5.40
C ASP A 306 4.02 0.82 4.81
N TYR A 307 2.68 0.69 4.77
CA TYR A 307 1.76 1.71 4.27
C TYR A 307 1.04 2.52 5.36
N GLU A 308 1.45 2.39 6.63
CA GLU A 308 0.86 3.12 7.77
C GLU A 308 -0.65 2.85 7.96
N ARG A 309 -1.10 1.64 7.63
CA ARG A 309 -2.50 1.20 7.67
C ARG A 309 -2.80 0.41 8.95
N ALA A 310 -4.05 0.44 9.39
CA ALA A 310 -4.51 -0.31 10.55
C ALA A 310 -5.07 -1.68 10.15
N ILE A 311 -5.01 -2.62 11.10
CA ILE A 311 -5.71 -3.91 11.04
C ILE A 311 -6.54 -4.05 12.30
N LEU A 312 -7.84 -4.19 12.11
CA LEU A 312 -8.78 -4.63 13.14
C LEU A 312 -9.09 -6.11 12.94
N GLU A 313 -9.26 -6.84 14.02
CA GLU A 313 -9.58 -8.26 14.04
C GLU A 313 -10.91 -8.50 14.77
N GLN A 314 -11.79 -9.30 14.17
CA GLN A 314 -12.97 -9.85 14.83
C GLN A 314 -12.84 -11.38 14.89
N PRO A 315 -12.42 -11.93 16.04
CA PRO A 315 -12.48 -13.37 16.27
C PRO A 315 -13.93 -13.85 16.18
N LEU A 316 -14.15 -14.95 15.48
CA LEU A 316 -15.46 -15.56 15.32
C LEU A 316 -15.70 -16.55 16.45
N ALA A 317 -16.85 -16.43 17.11
CA ALA A 317 -17.31 -17.35 18.15
C ALA A 317 -17.86 -18.65 17.53
N LEU A 318 -16.97 -19.46 16.98
CA LEU A 318 -17.29 -20.74 16.34
C LEU A 318 -16.98 -21.91 17.28
N ALA A 319 -17.83 -22.94 17.25
CA ALA A 319 -17.45 -24.24 17.79
C ALA A 319 -16.30 -24.83 16.97
N GLN A 320 -15.51 -25.73 17.55
CA GLN A 320 -14.36 -26.33 16.88
C GLN A 320 -14.74 -26.98 15.54
N GLU A 321 -15.85 -27.72 15.49
CA GLU A 321 -16.34 -28.37 14.26
C GLU A 321 -16.71 -27.34 13.18
N ASP A 322 -17.29 -26.20 13.57
CA ASP A 322 -17.64 -25.11 12.65
C ASP A 322 -16.42 -24.35 12.14
N ALA A 323 -15.40 -24.18 13.01
CA ALA A 323 -14.12 -23.62 12.61
C ALA A 323 -13.42 -24.55 11.60
N GLU A 324 -13.34 -25.85 11.89
CA GLU A 324 -12.76 -26.84 10.98
C GLU A 324 -13.51 -26.91 9.64
N ALA A 325 -14.84 -26.77 9.63
CA ALA A 325 -15.65 -26.71 8.42
C ALA A 325 -15.33 -25.47 7.57
N LEU A 326 -15.22 -24.31 8.20
CA LEU A 326 -14.85 -23.07 7.52
C LEU A 326 -13.43 -23.15 6.93
N VAL A 327 -12.45 -23.68 7.67
CA VAL A 327 -11.09 -23.90 7.14
C VAL A 327 -11.11 -24.90 5.98
N SER A 328 -11.87 -25.99 6.10
CA SER A 328 -12.00 -26.99 5.04
C SER A 328 -12.55 -26.37 3.75
N TYR A 329 -13.54 -25.49 3.87
CA TYR A 329 -14.07 -24.72 2.74
C TYR A 329 -13.03 -23.78 2.15
N LEU A 330 -12.25 -23.06 2.97
CA LEU A 330 -11.21 -22.16 2.49
C LEU A 330 -10.08 -22.90 1.75
N GLU A 331 -9.66 -24.07 2.24
CA GLU A 331 -8.67 -24.91 1.56
C GLU A 331 -9.22 -25.49 0.25
N TRP A 332 -10.48 -25.96 0.24
CA TRP A 332 -11.17 -26.37 -0.98
C TRP A 332 -11.27 -25.21 -1.99
N ASN A 333 -11.62 -24.01 -1.50
CA ASN A 333 -11.75 -22.84 -2.34
C ASN A 333 -10.40 -22.33 -2.83
N TYR A 334 -9.31 -22.57 -2.11
CA TYR A 334 -7.96 -22.20 -2.52
C TYR A 334 -7.41 -23.07 -3.68
N LEU A 335 -8.03 -24.22 -3.96
CA LEU A 335 -7.66 -25.06 -5.11
C LEU A 335 -7.74 -24.27 -6.43
N PRO A 336 -6.83 -24.52 -7.40
CA PRO A 336 -6.76 -23.75 -8.65
C PRO A 336 -8.08 -23.62 -9.41
N GLU A 337 -8.90 -24.68 -9.40
CA GLU A 337 -10.20 -24.76 -10.05
C GLU A 337 -11.31 -23.97 -9.35
N ASN A 338 -11.17 -23.67 -8.06
CA ASN A 338 -12.22 -23.07 -7.22
C ASN A 338 -11.91 -21.63 -6.80
N ARG A 339 -10.64 -21.22 -6.85
CA ARG A 339 -10.19 -19.96 -6.23
C ARG A 339 -10.56 -18.69 -6.99
N VAL A 340 -10.92 -18.80 -8.27
CA VAL A 340 -11.16 -17.65 -9.15
C VAL A 340 -12.63 -17.25 -9.16
N TYR A 341 -12.91 -15.95 -9.12
CA TYR A 341 -14.26 -15.42 -9.22
C TYR A 341 -14.33 -14.07 -9.93
N ALA A 342 -15.50 -13.78 -10.49
CA ALA A 342 -15.79 -12.51 -11.14
C ALA A 342 -16.04 -11.43 -10.08
N TYR A 343 -15.14 -10.45 -10.02
CA TYR A 343 -15.25 -9.33 -9.09
C TYR A 343 -16.35 -8.37 -9.54
N LYS A 344 -17.22 -8.00 -8.61
CA LYS A 344 -18.27 -7.01 -8.80
C LYS A 344 -18.24 -6.02 -7.65
N PHE A 345 -17.92 -4.77 -7.95
CA PHE A 345 -17.59 -3.76 -6.94
C PHE A 345 -18.66 -3.60 -5.84
N PHE A 346 -19.95 -3.56 -6.18
CA PHE A 346 -21.05 -3.43 -5.21
C PHE A 346 -21.71 -4.74 -4.76
N GLU A 347 -21.43 -5.88 -5.40
CA GLU A 347 -22.17 -7.14 -5.18
C GLU A 347 -21.29 -8.27 -4.64
N ASP A 348 -20.06 -8.37 -5.11
CA ASP A 348 -19.20 -9.54 -4.93
C ASP A 348 -17.74 -9.13 -4.98
N ASN A 349 -17.25 -8.60 -3.86
CA ASN A 349 -15.89 -8.11 -3.69
C ASN A 349 -15.25 -8.76 -2.45
N CYS A 350 -14.00 -8.44 -2.16
CA CYS A 350 -13.27 -9.04 -1.03
C CYS A 350 -13.98 -8.99 0.33
N SER A 351 -14.84 -8.00 0.55
CA SER A 351 -15.60 -7.80 1.77
C SER A 351 -16.94 -8.54 1.70
N SER A 352 -17.81 -8.24 0.72
CA SER A 352 -19.14 -8.88 0.64
C SER A 352 -19.05 -10.39 0.38
N ARG A 353 -17.95 -10.87 -0.21
CA ARG A 353 -17.65 -12.29 -0.42
C ARG A 353 -17.63 -13.08 0.88
N ILE A 354 -17.26 -12.47 2.01
CA ILE A 354 -17.21 -13.16 3.30
C ILE A 354 -18.59 -13.67 3.70
N LEU A 355 -19.65 -12.86 3.52
CA LEU A 355 -21.02 -13.31 3.79
C LEU A 355 -21.43 -14.51 2.92
N LYS A 356 -21.01 -14.52 1.64
CA LYS A 356 -21.26 -15.66 0.74
C LYS A 356 -20.50 -16.91 1.16
N VAL A 357 -19.30 -16.76 1.73
CA VAL A 357 -18.55 -17.88 2.31
C VAL A 357 -19.30 -18.42 3.52
N MET A 358 -19.79 -17.57 4.42
CA MET A 358 -20.58 -18.02 5.57
C MET A 358 -21.87 -18.74 5.14
N ASP A 359 -22.62 -18.19 4.18
CA ASP A 359 -23.80 -18.85 3.58
C ASP A 359 -23.45 -20.23 2.99
N ALA A 360 -22.33 -20.33 2.27
CA ALA A 360 -21.91 -21.56 1.61
C ALA A 360 -21.47 -22.65 2.61
N VAL A 361 -20.87 -22.26 3.73
CA VAL A 361 -20.35 -23.18 4.76
C VAL A 361 -21.47 -23.65 5.69
N PHE A 362 -22.30 -22.71 6.17
CA PHE A 362 -23.24 -22.97 7.26
C PHE A 362 -24.70 -23.10 6.81
N GLY A 363 -25.04 -22.66 5.59
CA GLY A 363 -26.39 -22.77 5.04
C GLY A 363 -27.44 -22.12 5.93
N GLU A 364 -28.54 -22.84 6.21
CA GLU A 364 -29.66 -22.32 7.01
C GLU A 364 -29.31 -22.00 8.47
N ARG A 365 -28.19 -22.52 8.99
CA ARG A 365 -27.72 -22.21 10.35
C ARG A 365 -27.20 -20.77 10.47
N TRP A 366 -26.75 -20.21 9.35
CA TRP A 366 -26.21 -18.86 9.30
C TRP A 366 -27.30 -17.84 9.01
N ASN A 367 -27.28 -16.76 9.79
CA ASN A 367 -28.16 -15.62 9.60
C ASN A 367 -27.34 -14.33 9.70
N SER A 368 -27.11 -13.69 8.56
CA SER A 368 -26.43 -12.39 8.48
C SER A 368 -27.20 -11.26 9.18
N ASP A 369 -28.51 -11.40 9.42
CA ASP A 369 -29.41 -10.36 9.92
C ASP A 369 -29.38 -9.05 9.09
N CYS A 370 -29.51 -9.21 7.77
CA CYS A 370 -29.48 -8.08 6.83
C CYS A 370 -30.56 -7.02 7.07
N SER A 371 -31.65 -7.38 7.78
CA SER A 371 -32.69 -6.44 8.22
C SER A 371 -32.20 -5.38 9.19
N ASN A 372 -31.09 -5.62 9.87
CA ASN A 372 -30.48 -4.70 10.84
C ASN A 372 -29.16 -4.11 10.33
N ASP A 373 -28.94 -4.09 9.01
CA ASP A 373 -27.79 -3.42 8.39
C ASP A 373 -27.73 -1.94 8.84
N ALA A 374 -26.61 -1.55 9.43
CA ALA A 374 -26.41 -0.21 10.02
C ALA A 374 -26.50 0.93 8.98
N ALA A 375 -26.35 0.64 7.69
CA ALA A 375 -26.44 1.63 6.62
C ALA A 375 -27.72 1.50 5.77
N LEU A 376 -28.80 0.94 6.33
CA LEU A 376 -30.12 0.97 5.68
C LEU A 376 -30.53 2.41 5.33
N GLY A 377 -31.09 2.57 4.13
CA GLY A 377 -31.50 3.88 3.63
C GLY A 377 -30.38 4.75 3.07
N VAL A 378 -29.15 4.22 2.96
CA VAL A 378 -28.00 4.89 2.33
C VAL A 378 -27.77 4.34 0.92
N THR A 379 -27.35 5.19 -0.01
CA THR A 379 -26.95 4.79 -1.37
C THR A 379 -25.49 4.34 -1.42
N TYR A 380 -25.11 3.57 -2.44
CA TYR A 380 -23.69 3.19 -2.62
C TYR A 380 -22.78 4.41 -2.76
N ARG A 381 -23.21 5.46 -3.47
CA ARG A 381 -22.42 6.69 -3.64
C ARG A 381 -22.20 7.40 -2.32
N GLU A 382 -23.23 7.50 -1.48
CA GLU A 382 -23.11 8.11 -0.15
C GLU A 382 -22.16 7.31 0.75
N ALA A 383 -22.23 5.98 0.70
CA ALA A 383 -21.33 5.10 1.44
C ALA A 383 -19.86 5.24 1.01
N LEU A 384 -19.59 5.57 -0.27
CA LEU A 384 -18.24 5.79 -0.78
C LEU A 384 -17.63 7.14 -0.39
N ARG A 385 -18.46 8.16 -0.09
CA ARG A 385 -17.99 9.55 0.13
C ARG A 385 -16.88 9.66 1.20
N PRO A 386 -16.98 9.03 2.38
CA PRO A 386 -15.95 9.14 3.42
C PRO A 386 -14.54 8.68 2.95
N TYR A 387 -14.48 7.76 1.99
CA TYR A 387 -13.22 7.19 1.48
C TYR A 387 -12.58 8.03 0.37
N MET A 388 -13.38 8.85 -0.32
CA MET A 388 -12.92 9.72 -1.41
C MET A 388 -12.71 11.16 -0.95
N HIS A 389 -13.37 11.55 0.14
CA HIS A 389 -13.34 12.91 0.66
C HIS A 389 -11.90 13.33 1.01
N GLY A 390 -11.42 14.38 0.35
CA GLY A 390 -10.04 14.88 0.50
C GLY A 390 -9.20 14.74 -0.77
N ASP A 391 -9.53 13.82 -1.69
CA ASP A 391 -8.92 13.75 -3.02
C ASP A 391 -9.93 14.15 -4.08
N ALA A 392 -10.02 15.46 -4.33
CA ALA A 392 -11.07 16.02 -5.17
C ALA A 392 -11.01 15.52 -6.63
N TRP A 393 -9.84 15.12 -7.14
CA TRP A 393 -9.71 14.56 -8.49
C TRP A 393 -10.21 13.13 -8.56
N ILE A 394 -9.89 12.30 -7.56
CA ILE A 394 -10.45 10.95 -7.47
C ILE A 394 -11.97 11.04 -7.30
N GLU A 395 -12.47 11.91 -6.42
CA GLU A 395 -13.90 12.11 -6.20
C GLU A 395 -14.61 12.49 -7.51
N MET A 396 -14.12 13.51 -8.22
CA MET A 396 -14.70 13.91 -9.51
C MET A 396 -14.61 12.80 -10.56
N GLY A 397 -13.51 12.02 -10.58
CA GLY A 397 -13.32 10.92 -11.53
C GLY A 397 -14.27 9.76 -11.28
N ILE A 398 -14.41 9.34 -10.03
CA ILE A 398 -15.36 8.30 -9.61
C ILE A 398 -16.80 8.77 -9.86
N ASP A 399 -17.11 10.03 -9.54
CA ASP A 399 -18.42 10.62 -9.81
C ASP A 399 -18.74 10.71 -11.31
N PHE A 400 -17.71 10.91 -12.13
CA PHE A 400 -17.86 10.93 -13.58
C PHE A 400 -18.19 9.54 -14.14
N ILE A 401 -17.52 8.47 -13.67
CA ILE A 401 -17.68 7.11 -14.22
C ILE A 401 -18.88 6.35 -13.64
N LEU A 402 -19.26 6.56 -12.39
CA LEU A 402 -20.37 5.85 -11.76
C LEU A 402 -21.73 6.31 -12.31
N GLY A 403 -22.53 5.35 -12.74
CA GLY A 403 -23.88 5.56 -13.27
C GLY A 403 -24.96 5.62 -12.17
N PRO A 404 -26.25 5.70 -12.55
CA PRO A 404 -27.39 5.81 -11.62
C PRO A 404 -27.53 4.62 -10.66
N ARG A 405 -26.83 3.51 -10.91
CA ARG A 405 -26.85 2.36 -10.00
C ARG A 405 -26.24 2.70 -8.64
N ALA A 406 -25.19 3.53 -8.62
CA ALA A 406 -24.55 3.97 -7.39
C ALA A 406 -25.47 4.87 -6.54
N ASP A 407 -26.47 5.48 -7.16
CA ASP A 407 -27.43 6.41 -6.54
C ASP A 407 -28.72 5.71 -6.07
N ARG A 408 -28.81 4.38 -6.21
CA ARG A 408 -29.90 3.59 -5.64
C ARG A 408 -29.60 3.26 -4.19
N LEU A 409 -30.65 3.15 -3.38
CA LEU A 409 -30.56 2.62 -2.04
C LEU A 409 -29.92 1.22 -2.07
N MET A 410 -28.97 1.00 -1.16
CA MET A 410 -28.35 -0.31 -1.01
C MET A 410 -29.42 -1.34 -0.60
N PRO A 411 -29.36 -2.58 -1.13
CA PRO A 411 -30.17 -3.67 -0.61
C PRO A 411 -29.75 -4.01 0.84
N PRO A 412 -30.54 -4.80 1.59
CA PRO A 412 -30.11 -5.35 2.88
C PRO A 412 -28.74 -6.05 2.79
N CYS A 413 -27.89 -5.90 3.82
CA CYS A 413 -26.46 -6.27 3.81
C CYS A 413 -25.62 -5.57 2.74
N GLY A 414 -26.18 -4.59 2.02
CA GLY A 414 -25.51 -3.91 0.92
C GLY A 414 -24.29 -3.13 1.39
N SER A 415 -24.22 -2.71 2.66
CA SER A 415 -23.06 -2.03 3.24
C SER A 415 -21.81 -2.91 3.33
N SER A 416 -21.98 -4.24 3.34
CA SER A 416 -20.89 -5.22 3.41
C SER A 416 -19.93 -5.19 2.21
N PHE A 417 -20.26 -4.45 1.15
CA PHE A 417 -19.30 -4.18 0.07
C PHE A 417 -18.10 -3.37 0.55
N LEU A 418 -18.21 -2.67 1.68
CA LEU A 418 -17.10 -2.00 2.35
C LEU A 418 -16.66 -2.83 3.57
N PRO A 419 -15.35 -2.93 3.85
CA PRO A 419 -14.82 -3.65 5.01
C PRO A 419 -15.44 -3.21 6.34
N ASP A 420 -15.63 -1.91 6.54
CA ASP A 420 -16.24 -1.38 7.76
C ASP A 420 -17.73 -1.76 7.88
N GLY A 421 -18.44 -1.81 6.75
CA GLY A 421 -19.84 -2.25 6.70
C GLY A 421 -19.96 -3.73 7.03
N LEU A 422 -19.06 -4.57 6.50
CA LEU A 422 -18.99 -5.99 6.86
C LEU A 422 -18.68 -6.17 8.35
N MET A 423 -17.72 -5.40 8.88
CA MET A 423 -17.32 -5.45 10.29
C MET A 423 -18.50 -5.14 11.23
N GLN A 424 -19.38 -4.20 10.85
CA GLN A 424 -20.62 -3.92 11.57
C GLN A 424 -21.65 -5.04 11.38
N GLN A 425 -21.79 -5.56 10.16
CA GLN A 425 -22.74 -6.65 9.86
C GLN A 425 -22.42 -7.92 10.66
N LEU A 426 -21.14 -8.26 10.83
CA LEU A 426 -20.71 -9.45 11.59
C LEU A 426 -21.11 -9.38 13.09
N GLN A 427 -21.28 -8.18 13.65
CA GLN A 427 -21.69 -8.01 15.05
C GLN A 427 -23.16 -8.36 15.29
N VAL A 428 -24.01 -8.22 14.27
CA VAL A 428 -25.43 -8.57 14.32
C VAL A 428 -25.72 -9.95 13.72
N ALA A 429 -24.76 -10.52 13.00
CA ALA A 429 -24.88 -11.86 12.44
C ALA A 429 -24.87 -12.94 13.53
N SER A 430 -25.54 -14.05 13.24
CA SER A 430 -25.65 -15.20 14.14
C SER A 430 -25.47 -16.54 13.43
N LEU A 431 -24.96 -17.51 14.17
CA LEU A 431 -24.88 -18.92 13.82
C LEU A 431 -25.66 -19.71 14.86
N ASP A 432 -26.66 -20.48 14.43
CA ASP A 432 -27.59 -21.20 15.32
C ASP A 432 -28.25 -20.29 16.39
N GLY A 433 -28.50 -19.03 16.03
CA GLY A 433 -29.08 -18.02 16.92
C GLY A 433 -28.11 -17.43 17.95
N GLN A 434 -26.84 -17.81 17.93
CA GLN A 434 -25.79 -17.20 18.76
C GLN A 434 -24.99 -16.17 17.96
N SER A 435 -24.62 -15.05 18.59
CA SER A 435 -23.82 -14.01 17.93
C SER A 435 -22.46 -14.55 17.48
N VAL A 436 -22.09 -14.28 16.23
CA VAL A 436 -20.85 -14.83 15.65
C VAL A 436 -19.62 -13.99 15.95
N ALA A 437 -19.75 -12.69 16.18
CA ALA A 437 -18.61 -11.81 16.40
C ALA A 437 -18.93 -10.70 17.39
N GLY A 438 -17.96 -10.40 18.25
CA GLY A 438 -17.99 -9.23 19.13
C GLY A 438 -17.48 -7.95 18.45
N PRO A 439 -17.27 -6.87 19.23
CA PRO A 439 -16.62 -5.67 18.71
C PRO A 439 -15.19 -5.97 18.22
N PRO A 440 -14.70 -5.23 17.21
CA PRO A 440 -13.36 -5.42 16.68
C PRO A 440 -12.27 -5.09 17.71
N VAL A 441 -11.20 -5.87 17.68
CA VAL A 441 -9.97 -5.65 18.46
C VAL A 441 -8.90 -5.08 17.54
N GLU A 442 -8.15 -4.09 18.02
CA GLU A 442 -7.06 -3.51 17.24
C GLU A 442 -5.82 -4.41 17.31
N LEU A 443 -5.39 -4.94 16.16
CA LEU A 443 -4.11 -5.66 16.03
C LEU A 443 -2.97 -4.72 15.62
N LEU A 444 -3.29 -3.75 14.77
CA LEU A 444 -2.35 -2.75 14.31
C LEU A 444 -3.03 -1.38 14.31
N PRO A 445 -2.59 -0.43 15.17
CA PRO A 445 -3.18 0.91 15.22
C PRO A 445 -2.96 1.70 13.92
N PRO A 446 -3.93 2.53 13.52
CA PRO A 446 -3.75 3.46 12.42
C PRO A 446 -2.65 4.49 12.75
N GLN A 447 -1.61 4.56 11.91
CA GLN A 447 -0.56 5.60 12.05
C GLN A 447 -0.96 6.92 11.37
N ARG A 448 -2.11 6.93 10.68
CA ARG A 448 -2.72 8.09 10.00
C ARG A 448 -4.24 8.07 10.21
N SER A 449 -4.94 9.13 9.79
CA SER A 449 -6.41 9.10 9.84
C SER A 449 -6.98 7.89 9.07
N TRP A 450 -8.00 7.24 9.65
CA TRP A 450 -8.69 6.10 9.04
C TRP A 450 -9.21 6.44 7.64
N PHE A 451 -9.64 7.69 7.45
CA PHE A 451 -10.10 8.22 6.18
C PHE A 451 -9.01 9.05 5.52
N ARG A 452 -9.05 9.07 4.18
CA ARG A 452 -8.11 9.84 3.36
C ARG A 452 -8.21 11.33 3.73
N SER A 453 -7.09 11.99 3.95
CA SER A 453 -7.04 13.45 4.14
C SER A 453 -5.84 13.99 3.38
N LEU A 454 -6.07 14.47 2.16
CA LEU A 454 -5.03 15.15 1.37
C LEU A 454 -5.19 16.67 1.50
N ASN A 455 -4.06 17.36 1.32
CA ASN A 455 -3.94 18.80 1.49
C ASN A 455 -4.82 19.55 0.46
N ARG A 456 -5.62 20.51 0.95
CA ARG A 456 -6.64 21.23 0.19
C ARG A 456 -6.07 22.49 -0.44
N SER A 457 -5.25 22.37 -1.48
CA SER A 457 -4.93 23.55 -2.29
C SER A 457 -6.11 23.90 -3.20
N PHE A 458 -6.56 25.15 -3.11
CA PHE A 458 -7.62 25.67 -3.98
C PHE A 458 -7.25 25.52 -5.46
N TRP A 459 -6.00 25.82 -5.83
CA TRP A 459 -5.52 25.77 -7.22
C TRP A 459 -5.45 24.35 -7.80
N THR A 460 -5.36 23.33 -6.95
CA THR A 460 -5.36 21.92 -7.39
C THR A 460 -6.76 21.33 -7.40
N HIS A 461 -7.78 22.04 -6.92
CA HIS A 461 -9.15 21.55 -6.88
C HIS A 461 -9.78 21.54 -8.29
N PRO A 462 -10.43 20.44 -8.72
CA PRO A 462 -11.00 20.33 -10.07
C PRO A 462 -12.05 21.39 -10.39
N VAL A 463 -12.83 21.84 -9.41
CA VAL A 463 -13.80 22.93 -9.61
C VAL A 463 -13.14 24.19 -10.18
N CYS A 464 -11.93 24.53 -9.73
CA CYS A 464 -11.20 25.69 -10.25
C CYS A 464 -10.89 25.53 -11.74
N TRP A 465 -10.46 24.34 -12.15
CA TRP A 465 -10.22 24.02 -13.55
C TRP A 465 -11.50 24.00 -14.38
N SER A 466 -12.59 23.44 -13.86
CA SER A 466 -13.91 23.50 -14.51
C SER A 466 -14.35 24.95 -14.76
N VAL A 467 -14.15 25.85 -13.79
CA VAL A 467 -14.50 27.28 -13.92
C VAL A 467 -13.59 27.98 -14.93
N ILE A 468 -12.29 27.69 -14.95
CA ILE A 468 -11.35 28.22 -15.96
C ILE A 468 -11.77 27.77 -17.37
N ILE A 469 -12.10 26.48 -17.53
CA ILE A 469 -12.57 25.92 -18.80
C ILE A 469 -13.89 26.58 -19.23
N LEU A 470 -14.81 26.83 -18.30
CA LEU A 470 -16.05 27.56 -18.57
C LEU A 470 -15.78 29.00 -19.04
N ALA A 471 -14.93 29.74 -18.32
CA ALA A 471 -14.58 31.12 -18.67
C ALA A 471 -13.92 31.21 -20.06
N TRP A 472 -13.00 30.29 -20.35
CA TRP A 472 -12.38 30.16 -21.66
C TRP A 472 -13.41 29.84 -22.75
N SER A 473 -14.33 28.89 -22.48
CA SER A 473 -15.38 28.48 -23.43
C SER A 473 -16.37 29.61 -23.69
N PHE A 474 -16.66 30.42 -22.68
CA PHE A 474 -17.49 31.61 -22.79
C PHE A 474 -16.83 32.69 -23.65
N ALA A 475 -15.57 33.04 -23.37
CA ALA A 475 -14.82 34.02 -24.15
C ALA A 475 -14.71 33.58 -25.62
N TRP A 476 -14.47 32.29 -25.85
CA TRP A 476 -14.44 31.72 -27.18
C TRP A 476 -15.79 31.77 -27.90
N SER A 477 -16.84 31.34 -27.23
CA SER A 477 -18.23 31.40 -27.71
C SER A 477 -18.61 32.83 -28.14
N LEU A 478 -18.30 33.81 -27.29
CA LEU A 478 -18.52 35.23 -27.57
C LEU A 478 -17.72 35.71 -28.79
N ARG A 479 -16.42 35.37 -28.89
CA ARG A 479 -15.58 35.71 -30.05
C ARG A 479 -16.16 35.16 -31.36
N ARG A 480 -16.66 33.92 -31.35
CA ARG A 480 -17.32 33.33 -32.53
C ARG A 480 -18.63 34.03 -32.86
N LEU A 481 -19.46 34.35 -31.86
CA LEU A 481 -20.69 35.11 -32.06
C LEU A 481 -20.41 36.46 -32.71
N LEU A 482 -19.41 37.20 -32.23
CA LEU A 482 -19.02 38.50 -32.79
C LEU A 482 -18.45 38.36 -34.21
N SER A 483 -17.63 37.34 -34.46
CA SER A 483 -17.09 37.06 -35.80
C SER A 483 -18.19 36.70 -36.79
N TYR A 484 -19.15 35.86 -36.36
CA TYR A 484 -20.33 35.49 -37.13
C TYR A 484 -21.19 36.72 -37.47
N ARG A 485 -21.46 37.59 -36.49
CA ARG A 485 -22.23 38.83 -36.70
C ARG A 485 -21.52 39.83 -37.61
N SER A 486 -20.19 39.86 -37.61
CA SER A 486 -19.38 40.76 -38.44
C SER A 486 -19.00 40.17 -39.81
N GLY A 487 -19.45 38.95 -40.14
CA GLY A 487 -19.10 38.27 -41.39
C GLY A 487 -17.61 37.88 -41.50
N ARG A 488 -16.85 37.93 -40.40
CA ARG A 488 -15.43 37.59 -40.38
C ARG A 488 -15.23 36.08 -40.28
N ILE A 489 -14.38 35.54 -41.15
CA ILE A 489 -13.98 34.13 -41.10
C ILE A 489 -12.80 33.98 -40.13
N LEU A 490 -12.96 33.16 -39.10
CA LEU A 490 -11.88 32.85 -38.17
C LEU A 490 -10.87 31.89 -38.81
N PRO A 491 -9.55 32.05 -38.53
CA PRO A 491 -8.54 31.09 -38.92
C PRO A 491 -8.86 29.68 -38.44
N TYR A 492 -8.50 28.67 -39.23
CA TYR A 492 -8.79 27.27 -38.91
C TYR A 492 -8.25 26.84 -37.54
N TRP A 493 -7.00 27.21 -37.21
CA TRP A 493 -6.36 26.86 -35.93
C TRP A 493 -7.05 27.49 -34.72
N GLU A 494 -7.49 28.75 -34.83
CA GLU A 494 -8.30 29.38 -33.78
C GLU A 494 -9.61 28.62 -33.59
N ALA A 495 -10.29 28.29 -34.70
CA ALA A 495 -11.54 27.54 -34.67
C ALA A 495 -11.39 26.12 -34.09
N LEU A 496 -10.23 25.50 -34.27
CA LEU A 496 -9.89 24.19 -33.73
C LEU A 496 -9.62 24.27 -32.22
N ILE A 497 -8.77 25.20 -31.79
CA ILE A 497 -8.44 25.43 -30.37
C ILE A 497 -9.72 25.68 -29.58
N GLY A 498 -10.59 26.56 -30.07
CA GLY A 498 -11.87 26.88 -29.47
C GLY A 498 -12.88 25.73 -29.35
N LYS A 499 -12.65 24.64 -30.07
CA LYS A 499 -13.45 23.41 -30.01
C LYS A 499 -12.74 22.28 -29.28
N ALA A 500 -11.54 22.48 -28.72
CA ALA A 500 -10.79 21.45 -28.01
C ALA A 500 -11.61 20.81 -26.87
N VAL A 501 -12.36 21.61 -26.11
CA VAL A 501 -13.27 21.13 -25.04
C VAL A 501 -14.30 20.13 -25.58
N LEU A 502 -14.83 20.36 -26.78
CA LEU A 502 -15.79 19.46 -27.43
C LEU A 502 -15.12 18.12 -27.82
N GLY A 503 -13.88 18.17 -28.29
CA GLY A 503 -13.09 16.98 -28.60
C GLY A 503 -12.78 16.14 -27.35
N LEU A 504 -12.34 16.79 -26.27
CA LEU A 504 -12.07 16.15 -24.97
C LEU A 504 -13.32 15.52 -24.37
N ALA A 505 -14.45 16.26 -24.35
CA ALA A 505 -15.74 15.72 -23.91
C ALA A 505 -16.18 14.53 -24.77
N GLY A 506 -15.92 14.57 -26.08
CA GLY A 506 -16.18 13.46 -26.99
C GLY A 506 -15.37 12.21 -26.67
N LEU A 507 -14.08 12.36 -26.34
CA LEU A 507 -13.22 11.26 -25.92
C LEU A 507 -13.69 10.64 -24.60
N LEU A 508 -14.04 11.47 -23.62
CA LEU A 508 -14.64 11.01 -22.36
C LEU A 508 -15.96 10.24 -22.61
N GLY A 509 -16.78 10.72 -23.54
CA GLY A 509 -17.99 10.04 -23.99
C GLY A 509 -17.76 8.68 -24.62
N LEU A 510 -16.72 8.56 -25.45
CA LEU A 510 -16.33 7.28 -26.04
C LEU A 510 -15.88 6.29 -24.98
N ILE A 511 -15.14 6.75 -23.95
CA ILE A 511 -14.76 5.92 -22.80
C ILE A 511 -16.01 5.41 -22.07
N LEU A 512 -16.95 6.29 -21.69
CA LEU A 512 -18.18 5.86 -21.02
C LEU A 512 -19.03 4.92 -21.90
N THR A 513 -19.06 5.15 -23.21
CA THR A 513 -19.79 4.30 -24.16
C THR A 513 -19.16 2.91 -24.25
N LEU A 514 -17.83 2.84 -24.27
CA LEU A 514 -17.09 1.58 -24.20
C LEU A 514 -17.42 0.85 -22.89
N MET A 515 -17.34 1.55 -21.76
CA MET A 515 -17.63 0.96 -20.45
C MET A 515 -19.07 0.44 -20.35
N TRP A 516 -20.02 1.13 -20.97
CA TRP A 516 -21.42 0.72 -20.99
C TRP A 516 -21.72 -0.45 -21.94
N LEU A 517 -21.23 -0.40 -23.18
CA LEU A 517 -21.67 -1.35 -24.23
C LEU A 517 -20.73 -2.53 -24.43
N VAL A 518 -19.47 -2.41 -24.01
CA VAL A 518 -18.40 -3.37 -24.32
C VAL A 518 -17.84 -4.03 -23.07
N THR A 519 -18.01 -3.42 -21.88
CA THR A 519 -17.41 -3.94 -20.64
C THR A 519 -18.42 -4.37 -19.58
N ASP A 520 -18.00 -5.26 -18.69
CA ASP A 520 -18.78 -5.75 -17.55
C ASP A 520 -18.81 -4.79 -16.33
N HIS A 521 -18.38 -3.54 -16.50
CA HIS A 521 -18.48 -2.48 -15.47
C HIS A 521 -19.94 -2.02 -15.27
N ARG A 522 -20.80 -2.90 -14.76
CA ARG A 522 -22.25 -2.64 -14.62
C ARG A 522 -22.58 -1.42 -13.77
N ASP A 523 -21.68 -1.03 -12.88
CA ASP A 523 -21.84 0.14 -12.02
C ASP A 523 -21.68 1.47 -12.77
N THR A 524 -21.15 1.45 -14.00
CA THR A 524 -21.01 2.61 -14.89
C THR A 524 -22.06 2.65 -16.00
N TRP A 525 -22.98 1.68 -16.05
CA TRP A 525 -23.97 1.57 -17.11
C TRP A 525 -25.08 2.62 -16.99
N GLY A 526 -25.60 3.08 -18.14
CA GLY A 526 -26.67 4.08 -18.18
C GLY A 526 -26.25 5.45 -17.61
N ASN A 527 -24.95 5.77 -17.67
CA ASN A 527 -24.39 6.97 -17.10
C ASN A 527 -24.83 8.24 -17.86
N TRP A 528 -25.56 9.13 -17.17
CA TRP A 528 -26.10 10.37 -17.72
C TRP A 528 -25.03 11.40 -18.11
N ASN A 529 -23.78 11.25 -17.65
CA ASN A 529 -22.67 12.07 -18.13
C ASN A 529 -22.43 11.90 -19.64
N LEU A 530 -22.89 10.79 -20.25
CA LEU A 530 -22.88 10.60 -21.71
C LEU A 530 -23.64 11.68 -22.48
N VAL A 531 -24.55 12.42 -21.84
CA VAL A 531 -25.31 13.48 -22.52
C VAL A 531 -24.42 14.69 -22.80
N TRP A 532 -23.75 15.21 -21.77
CA TRP A 532 -22.85 16.37 -21.90
C TRP A 532 -21.46 15.99 -22.39
N ALA A 533 -21.03 14.73 -22.22
CA ALA A 533 -19.84 14.14 -22.82
C ALA A 533 -20.27 13.19 -23.96
N SER A 534 -20.96 13.70 -24.98
CA SER A 534 -21.52 12.86 -26.04
C SER A 534 -20.42 12.21 -26.91
N PRO A 535 -20.49 10.88 -27.17
CA PRO A 535 -19.57 10.20 -28.10
C PRO A 535 -19.76 10.66 -29.56
N LEU A 536 -20.80 11.46 -29.86
CA LEU A 536 -21.04 12.02 -31.19
C LEU A 536 -20.24 13.29 -31.47
N PHE A 537 -19.65 13.92 -30.46
CA PHE A 537 -18.86 15.15 -30.65
C PHE A 537 -17.67 15.02 -31.61
N PRO A 538 -16.88 13.93 -31.60
CA PRO A 538 -15.80 13.74 -32.56
C PRO A 538 -16.27 13.79 -34.03
N LEU A 539 -17.51 13.35 -34.32
CA LEU A 539 -18.07 13.40 -35.68
C LEU A 539 -18.14 14.85 -36.21
N LEU A 540 -18.35 15.84 -35.34
CA LEU A 540 -18.41 17.25 -35.72
C LEU A 540 -17.09 17.80 -36.27
N PHE A 541 -15.96 17.12 -36.05
CA PHE A 541 -14.66 17.49 -36.61
C PHE A 541 -14.44 16.94 -38.03
N PHE A 542 -15.10 15.84 -38.37
CA PHE A 542 -14.96 15.16 -39.66
C PHE A 542 -16.08 15.49 -40.66
N LEU A 543 -17.24 15.93 -40.17
CA LEU A 543 -18.36 16.33 -41.01
C LEU A 543 -18.08 17.63 -41.77
N LYS A 544 -18.40 17.64 -43.08
CA LYS A 544 -18.45 18.89 -43.86
C LYS A 544 -19.51 19.82 -43.27
N LYS A 545 -19.22 21.13 -43.22
CA LYS A 545 -20.10 22.18 -42.69
C LYS A 545 -21.32 22.42 -43.61
N GLY A 546 -22.20 21.43 -43.72
CA GLY A 546 -23.46 21.47 -44.45
C GLY A 546 -24.65 21.21 -43.54
N VAL A 547 -25.82 20.92 -44.13
CA VAL A 547 -27.10 20.77 -43.42
C VAL A 547 -27.01 19.78 -42.26
N LEU A 548 -26.42 18.60 -42.49
CA LEU A 548 -26.26 17.56 -41.47
C LEU A 548 -25.43 18.03 -40.26
N TYR A 549 -24.26 18.64 -40.49
CA TYR A 549 -23.39 19.17 -39.42
C TYR A 549 -24.15 20.17 -38.54
N HIS A 550 -24.88 21.06 -39.20
CA HIS A 550 -25.60 22.15 -38.59
C HIS A 550 -26.79 21.70 -37.75
N TRP A 551 -27.57 20.75 -38.25
CA TRP A 551 -28.65 20.12 -37.48
C TRP A 551 -28.13 19.25 -36.34
N LEU A 552 -27.13 18.38 -36.59
CA LEU A 552 -26.55 17.53 -35.55
C LEU A 552 -26.01 18.35 -34.39
N ARG A 553 -25.21 19.39 -34.68
CA ARG A 553 -24.67 20.29 -33.65
C ARG A 553 -25.78 20.97 -32.85
N TRP A 554 -26.82 21.46 -33.51
CA TRP A 554 -27.94 22.13 -32.85
C TRP A 554 -28.74 21.18 -31.96
N ILE A 555 -29.05 19.97 -32.44
CA ILE A 555 -29.71 18.92 -31.65
C ILE A 555 -28.87 18.59 -30.41
N LEU A 556 -27.56 18.36 -30.59
CA LEU A 556 -26.65 18.13 -29.46
C LEU A 556 -26.66 19.30 -28.47
N SER A 557 -26.69 20.55 -28.94
CA SER A 557 -26.78 21.73 -28.07
C SER A 557 -28.08 21.76 -27.26
N VAL A 558 -29.23 21.47 -27.89
CA VAL A 558 -30.53 21.40 -27.20
C VAL A 558 -30.54 20.27 -26.17
N VAL A 559 -30.04 19.09 -26.54
CA VAL A 559 -29.98 17.92 -25.65
C VAL A 559 -29.10 18.19 -24.42
N VAL A 560 -27.91 18.75 -24.61
CA VAL A 560 -27.03 19.14 -23.49
C VAL A 560 -27.68 20.20 -22.60
N MET A 561 -28.35 21.20 -23.20
CA MET A 561 -29.08 22.22 -22.44
C MET A 561 -30.20 21.61 -21.60
N CYS A 562 -31.01 20.72 -22.17
CA CYS A 562 -32.06 20.01 -21.46
C CYS A 562 -31.49 19.20 -20.28
N PHE A 563 -30.38 18.48 -20.50
CA PHE A 563 -29.69 17.78 -19.41
C PHE A 563 -29.26 18.73 -18.29
N LEU A 564 -28.63 19.86 -18.61
CA LEU A 564 -28.15 20.82 -17.61
C LEU A 564 -29.29 21.46 -16.81
N LEU A 565 -30.43 21.73 -17.46
CA LEU A 565 -31.60 22.32 -16.80
C LEU A 565 -32.39 21.31 -15.96
N LEU A 566 -32.35 20.04 -16.34
CA LEU A 566 -33.12 18.96 -15.69
C LEU A 566 -32.25 18.04 -14.83
N SER A 567 -30.96 18.35 -14.62
CA SER A 567 -30.01 17.46 -13.96
C SER A 567 -30.42 17.11 -12.53
N SER A 568 -31.09 18.01 -11.82
CA SER A 568 -31.61 17.79 -10.47
C SER A 568 -32.78 16.81 -10.39
N LEU A 569 -33.41 16.49 -11.53
CA LEU A 569 -34.52 15.53 -11.62
C LEU A 569 -34.04 14.16 -12.11
N LEU A 570 -32.76 14.02 -12.45
CA LEU A 570 -32.20 12.76 -12.92
C LEU A 570 -31.99 11.78 -11.77
N PRO A 571 -32.11 10.47 -12.01
CA PRO A 571 -31.85 9.45 -11.00
C PRO A 571 -30.35 9.27 -10.68
N GLN A 572 -29.47 10.00 -11.36
CA GLN A 572 -28.03 9.97 -11.14
C GLN A 572 -27.58 11.28 -10.50
N PHE A 573 -26.76 11.21 -9.46
CA PHE A 573 -26.07 12.36 -8.92
C PHE A 573 -25.00 12.84 -9.90
N VAL A 574 -25.01 14.14 -10.22
CA VAL A 574 -23.99 14.79 -11.03
C VAL A 574 -23.41 15.97 -10.24
N PRO A 575 -22.14 15.92 -9.82
CA PRO A 575 -21.54 16.99 -9.03
C PRO A 575 -21.45 18.30 -9.84
N ALA A 576 -21.46 19.42 -9.12
CA ALA A 576 -21.42 20.75 -9.71
C ALA A 576 -20.22 20.98 -10.64
N SER A 577 -19.06 20.37 -10.35
CA SER A 577 -17.87 20.43 -11.21
C SER A 577 -18.10 19.88 -12.62
N LEU A 578 -18.87 18.79 -12.75
CA LEU A 578 -19.24 18.19 -14.04
C LEU A 578 -20.34 18.99 -14.74
N LEU A 579 -21.31 19.54 -14.00
CA LEU A 579 -22.32 20.45 -14.58
C LEU A 579 -21.67 21.71 -15.17
N VAL A 580 -20.67 22.28 -14.51
CA VAL A 580 -19.88 23.41 -15.02
C VAL A 580 -19.16 23.03 -16.32
N LEU A 581 -18.58 21.83 -16.42
CA LEU A 581 -18.00 21.35 -17.67
C LEU A 581 -19.06 21.14 -18.76
N GLY A 582 -20.25 20.66 -18.42
CA GLY A 582 -21.36 20.55 -19.35
C GLY A 582 -21.78 21.90 -19.93
N TRP A 583 -21.81 22.97 -19.12
CA TRP A 583 -22.02 24.34 -19.60
C TRP A 583 -20.91 24.81 -20.55
N ALA A 584 -19.65 24.47 -20.25
CA ALA A 584 -18.52 24.76 -21.13
C ALA A 584 -18.67 24.08 -22.50
N VAL A 585 -19.04 22.78 -22.50
CA VAL A 585 -19.35 22.03 -23.73
C VAL A 585 -20.49 22.66 -24.50
N TRP A 586 -21.59 23.02 -23.81
CA TRP A 586 -22.74 23.67 -24.43
C TRP A 586 -22.35 24.97 -25.13
N LEU A 587 -21.50 25.81 -24.53
CA LEU A 587 -20.99 27.03 -25.17
C LEU A 587 -20.14 26.73 -26.42
N CYS A 588 -19.30 25.69 -26.39
CA CYS A 588 -18.52 25.26 -27.56
C CYS A 588 -19.39 24.75 -28.72
N LEU A 589 -20.62 24.31 -28.42
CA LEU A 589 -21.59 23.86 -29.42
C LEU A 589 -22.26 24.97 -30.22
N ASP A 590 -21.94 26.26 -30.08
CA ASP A 590 -22.61 27.34 -30.86
C ASP A 590 -24.14 27.48 -30.63
N PRO A 591 -24.69 27.51 -29.39
CA PRO A 591 -26.14 27.58 -29.14
C PRO A 591 -26.89 28.74 -29.81
N TRP A 592 -26.21 29.86 -30.10
CA TRP A 592 -26.78 31.03 -30.76
C TRP A 592 -27.00 30.85 -32.27
N TRP A 593 -26.46 29.78 -32.86
CA TRP A 593 -26.60 29.49 -34.28
C TRP A 593 -27.65 28.39 -34.45
N VAL A 594 -28.82 28.78 -34.97
CA VAL A 594 -29.97 27.90 -35.24
C VAL A 594 -30.03 27.59 -36.75
N PRO A 595 -30.08 26.31 -37.16
CA PRO A 595 -30.23 25.93 -38.57
C PRO A 595 -31.57 26.44 -39.12
N ARG A 596 -31.57 26.95 -40.35
CA ARG A 596 -32.80 27.31 -41.05
C ARG A 596 -33.57 26.04 -41.47
N PRO A 597 -34.91 26.07 -41.50
CA PRO A 597 -35.72 24.92 -41.92
C PRO A 597 -35.39 24.50 -43.36
N PHE A 598 -35.41 23.18 -43.61
CA PHE A 598 -35.08 22.54 -44.89
C PHE A 598 -35.77 23.17 -46.12
N LEU A 599 -37.00 23.67 -45.94
CA LEU A 599 -37.78 24.33 -46.99
C LEU A 599 -37.18 25.65 -47.52
N SER A 600 -36.24 26.26 -46.79
CA SER A 600 -35.57 27.50 -47.20
C SER A 600 -34.23 27.29 -47.93
N LEU A 601 -33.67 26.08 -47.89
CA LEU A 601 -32.35 25.75 -48.44
C LEU A 601 -32.40 25.41 -49.95
N ALA A 602 -33.58 25.11 -50.50
CA ALA A 602 -33.78 24.90 -51.94
C ALA A 602 -33.58 26.16 -52.81
N LYS A 603 -33.21 27.31 -52.21
CA LYS A 603 -32.93 28.57 -52.93
C LYS A 603 -31.46 29.00 -52.93
N GLN A 604 -30.53 28.21 -52.41
CA GLN A 604 -29.12 28.61 -52.30
C GLN A 604 -28.08 27.70 -52.95
N ASP A 605 -28.49 26.65 -53.67
CA ASP A 605 -27.58 25.88 -54.55
C ASP A 605 -27.95 26.10 -56.04
N LEU A 606 -27.85 27.36 -56.48
CA LEU A 606 -27.73 27.77 -57.89
C LEU A 606 -26.69 28.88 -58.00
#